data_AF-J9GAL7-F1
#
_entry.id   AF-J9GAL7-F1
#
_cell.length_a   1.000
_cell.length_b   1.000
_cell.length_c   1.000
_cell.angle_alpha   90.00
_cell.angle_beta   90.00
_cell.angle_gamma   90.00
#
_symmetry.space_group_name_H-M   'P 1'
#
loop_
_entity.id
_entity.type
_entity.pdbx_description
1 polymer ?
#
loop_
_entity_poly.entity_id
_entity_poly.type
_entity_poly.pdbx_seq_one_letter_code
_entity_poly.pdbx_strand_id
1 'polypeptide(L)'
;MRPFAAESDLLTQFGGHHQAAGLTLPTANLPEFKRRFKAYVREHLQTDDYLPVLDVDSEICNQITVRDLEELQLLEPCGCRNRTPVFAFRNALLRNERAMGKDRTHLQFMVNKGDYSYRALMWNKACLLPVLFDNMIADVAFQPKINEWHGETSVQLHASSIRQRFALGDLRHSGEDKQSLLEAFARVRDKVQVFVADKSSLPELKGDLAKYVEAVTYAKLLPQLRAEKQQDKQCDAAAGIALCETVLLYDIPGLPLKHLLAYFKHCGVQQVVLLFNNSDLENAVQRAYV
;
A
#
# COMPACT_ATOMS: atom_id res chain seq x y z
N MET A 1 16.27 -1.05 -28.21
CA MET A 1 16.45 0.38 -27.89
C MET A 1 17.90 0.60 -27.48
N ARG A 2 18.61 1.59 -28.03
CA ARG A 2 19.98 1.91 -27.57
C ARG A 2 19.86 2.88 -26.39
N PRO A 3 20.36 2.53 -25.18
CA PRO A 3 20.32 3.44 -24.04
C PRO A 3 21.13 4.71 -24.35
N PHE A 4 20.69 5.87 -23.83
CA PHE A 4 21.36 7.17 -23.96
C PHE A 4 21.50 7.76 -25.38
N ALA A 5 20.70 7.27 -26.34
CA ALA A 5 20.75 7.77 -27.72
C ALA A 5 20.43 9.28 -27.81
N ALA A 6 19.56 9.79 -26.94
CA ALA A 6 19.14 11.19 -26.90
C ALA A 6 20.26 12.16 -26.47
N GLU A 7 21.25 11.68 -25.71
CA GLU A 7 22.40 12.46 -25.25
C GLU A 7 23.71 12.06 -25.94
N SER A 8 23.62 11.36 -27.07
CA SER A 8 24.80 10.78 -27.76
C SER A 8 25.86 11.82 -28.14
N ASP A 9 25.48 13.08 -28.34
CA ASP A 9 26.40 14.20 -28.62
C ASP A 9 27.29 14.59 -27.42
N LEU A 10 26.86 14.24 -26.20
CA LEU A 10 27.58 14.55 -24.97
C LEU A 10 28.52 13.42 -24.51
N LEU A 11 28.44 12.25 -25.16
CA LEU A 11 29.07 11.01 -24.74
C LEU A 11 30.23 10.64 -25.67
N THR A 12 31.33 10.18 -25.09
CA THR A 12 32.47 9.61 -25.84
C THR A 12 32.15 8.17 -26.28
N GLN A 13 31.48 7.40 -25.42
CA GLN A 13 31.06 6.02 -25.66
C GLN A 13 29.79 5.72 -24.87
N PHE A 14 28.90 4.91 -25.43
CA PHE A 14 27.72 4.41 -24.70
C PHE A 14 27.22 3.10 -25.29
N GLY A 15 26.60 2.27 -24.47
CA GLY A 15 26.04 0.99 -24.89
C GLY A 15 25.42 0.21 -23.74
N GLY A 16 24.71 -0.86 -24.07
CA GLY A 16 24.07 -1.72 -23.07
C GLY A 16 22.81 -2.42 -23.58
N HIS A 17 22.15 -3.09 -22.66
CA HIS A 17 20.87 -3.76 -22.85
C HIS A 17 19.78 -3.08 -22.01
N HIS A 18 18.54 -3.51 -22.17
CA HIS A 18 17.38 -2.94 -21.46
C HIS A 18 17.56 -2.91 -19.92
N GLN A 19 18.30 -3.87 -19.34
CA GLN A 19 18.48 -3.98 -17.89
C GLN A 19 19.73 -3.30 -17.35
N ALA A 20 20.71 -2.97 -18.21
CA ALA A 20 21.97 -2.39 -17.78
C ALA A 20 22.65 -1.66 -18.94
N ALA A 21 23.13 -0.45 -18.68
CA ALA A 21 23.82 0.35 -19.66
C ALA A 21 25.03 1.06 -19.05
N GLY A 22 26.06 1.26 -19.87
CA GLY A 22 27.27 1.97 -19.54
C GLY A 22 27.50 3.14 -20.50
N LEU A 23 28.15 4.19 -20.00
CA LEU A 23 28.51 5.37 -20.78
C LEU A 23 29.85 5.94 -20.30
N THR A 24 30.47 6.74 -21.16
CA THR A 24 31.69 7.51 -20.88
C THR A 24 31.49 8.92 -21.45
N LEU A 25 31.83 9.95 -20.69
CA LEU A 25 31.71 11.35 -21.10
C LEU A 25 32.85 12.19 -20.50
N PRO A 26 33.22 13.32 -21.13
CA PRO A 26 34.06 14.33 -20.48
C PRO A 26 33.39 14.87 -19.22
N THR A 27 34.14 15.04 -18.13
CA THR A 27 33.59 15.55 -16.85
C THR A 27 32.91 16.91 -17.00
N ALA A 28 33.40 17.76 -17.92
CA ALA A 28 32.79 19.05 -18.24
C ALA A 28 31.36 18.93 -18.79
N ASN A 29 30.99 17.82 -19.43
CA ASN A 29 29.66 17.60 -19.99
C ASN A 29 28.67 17.04 -18.96
N LEU A 30 29.12 16.64 -17.76
CA LEU A 30 28.27 16.02 -16.74
C LEU A 30 27.08 16.89 -16.30
N PRO A 31 27.22 18.22 -16.09
CA PRO A 31 26.08 19.07 -15.75
C PRO A 31 25.00 19.06 -16.83
N GLU A 32 25.40 19.17 -18.10
CA GLU A 32 24.47 19.20 -19.23
C GLU A 32 23.83 17.84 -19.49
N PHE A 33 24.59 16.75 -19.38
CA PHE A 33 24.06 15.38 -19.45
C PHE A 33 22.98 15.16 -18.40
N LYS A 34 23.23 15.53 -17.13
CA LYS A 34 22.24 15.41 -16.05
C LYS A 34 20.97 16.19 -16.35
N ARG A 35 21.08 17.38 -16.95
CA ARG A 35 19.94 18.22 -17.30
C ARG A 35 19.07 17.57 -18.38
N ARG A 36 19.69 17.13 -19.49
CA ARG A 36 18.98 16.49 -20.62
C ARG A 36 18.40 15.14 -20.23
N PHE A 37 19.19 14.29 -19.57
CA PHE A 37 18.74 12.96 -19.14
C PHE A 37 17.55 13.04 -18.17
N LYS A 38 17.56 14.00 -17.23
CA LYS A 38 16.40 14.23 -16.35
C LYS A 38 15.16 14.69 -17.11
N ALA A 39 15.33 15.52 -18.14
CA ALA A 39 14.21 15.95 -18.97
C ALA A 39 13.62 14.77 -19.76
N TYR A 40 14.48 13.96 -20.39
CA TYR A 40 14.10 12.74 -21.09
C TYR A 40 13.34 11.78 -20.16
N VAL A 41 13.88 11.50 -18.98
CA VAL A 41 13.25 10.62 -17.99
C VAL A 41 11.86 11.13 -17.56
N ARG A 42 11.70 12.44 -17.36
CA ARG A 42 10.40 13.03 -16.98
C ARG A 42 9.35 12.96 -18.09
N GLU A 43 9.78 13.00 -19.35
CA GLU A 43 8.88 12.90 -20.50
C GLU A 43 8.46 11.45 -20.78
N HIS A 44 9.30 10.48 -20.44
CA HIS A 44 9.12 9.08 -20.86
C HIS A 44 8.72 8.13 -19.72
N LEU A 45 8.97 8.45 -18.46
CA LEU A 45 8.58 7.62 -17.31
C LEU A 45 7.44 8.26 -16.52
N GLN A 46 6.46 7.43 -16.18
CA GLN A 46 5.38 7.77 -15.26
C GLN A 46 5.77 7.37 -13.83
N THR A 47 5.06 7.91 -12.84
CA THR A 47 5.29 7.56 -11.42
C THR A 47 5.17 6.05 -11.18
N ASP A 48 4.27 5.39 -11.90
CA ASP A 48 4.02 3.95 -11.78
C ASP A 48 5.22 3.09 -12.24
N ASP A 49 6.05 3.60 -13.16
CA ASP A 49 7.26 2.88 -13.62
C ASP A 49 8.32 2.74 -12.52
N TYR A 50 8.21 3.53 -11.44
CA TYR A 50 9.08 3.46 -10.27
C TYR A 50 8.55 2.52 -9.19
N LEU A 51 7.32 2.01 -9.34
CA LEU A 51 6.72 1.11 -8.37
C LEU A 51 7.18 -0.34 -8.65
N PRO A 52 7.67 -1.06 -7.62
CA PRO A 52 8.01 -2.47 -7.79
C PRO A 52 6.78 -3.29 -8.18
N VAL A 53 6.83 -3.92 -9.35
CA VAL A 53 5.80 -4.85 -9.82
C VAL A 53 6.17 -6.26 -9.39
N LEU A 54 5.20 -6.97 -8.81
CA LEU A 54 5.31 -8.40 -8.53
C LEU A 54 4.34 -9.16 -9.44
N ASP A 55 4.91 -9.92 -10.37
CA ASP A 55 4.15 -10.84 -11.22
C ASP A 55 3.72 -12.04 -10.38
N VAL A 56 2.42 -12.30 -10.34
CA VAL A 56 1.83 -13.49 -9.68
C VAL A 56 1.38 -14.44 -10.78
N ASP A 57 1.95 -15.64 -10.80
CA ASP A 57 1.69 -16.65 -11.82
C ASP A 57 0.29 -17.25 -11.68
N SER A 58 -0.16 -17.53 -10.45
CA SER A 58 -1.52 -18.01 -10.20
C SER A 58 -2.03 -17.69 -8.80
N GLU A 59 -3.33 -17.43 -8.71
CA GLU A 59 -4.06 -17.50 -7.45
C GLU A 59 -4.35 -18.97 -7.12
N ILE A 60 -4.17 -19.36 -5.86
CA ILE A 60 -4.48 -20.71 -5.39
C ILE A 60 -5.74 -20.65 -4.50
N CYS A 61 -6.71 -21.51 -4.80
CA CYS A 61 -7.94 -21.64 -4.01
C CYS A 61 -7.97 -22.90 -3.13
N ASN A 62 -7.16 -23.91 -3.49
CA ASN A 62 -7.15 -25.23 -2.86
C ASN A 62 -5.97 -25.37 -1.86
N GLN A 63 -5.92 -26.51 -1.17
CA GLN A 63 -4.76 -26.88 -0.37
C GLN A 63 -3.51 -27.00 -1.24
N ILE A 64 -2.41 -26.45 -0.76
CA ILE A 64 -1.05 -26.78 -1.19
C ILE A 64 -0.53 -27.91 -0.31
N THR A 65 -0.09 -28.99 -0.94
CA THR A 65 0.48 -30.20 -0.31
C THR A 65 1.96 -30.34 -0.63
N VAL A 66 2.67 -31.20 0.09
CA VAL A 66 4.09 -31.51 -0.19
C VAL A 66 4.24 -32.10 -1.60
N ARG A 67 3.31 -32.95 -2.02
CA ARG A 67 3.30 -33.54 -3.37
C ARG A 67 3.23 -32.48 -4.47
N ASP A 68 2.39 -31.45 -4.29
CA ASP A 68 2.32 -30.35 -5.27
C ASP A 68 3.68 -29.64 -5.42
N LEU A 69 4.46 -29.56 -4.33
CA LEU A 69 5.79 -28.96 -4.35
C LEU A 69 6.83 -29.88 -5.01
N GLU A 70 6.72 -31.20 -4.84
CA GLU A 70 7.55 -32.18 -5.55
C GLU A 70 7.29 -32.12 -7.06
N GLU A 71 6.03 -31.96 -7.48
CA GLU A 71 5.68 -31.75 -8.89
C GLU A 71 6.21 -30.41 -9.42
N LEU A 72 6.17 -29.34 -8.61
CA LEU A 72 6.76 -28.04 -8.96
C LEU A 72 8.28 -28.09 -9.13
N GLN A 73 9.00 -29.00 -8.46
CA GLN A 73 10.45 -29.17 -8.63
C GLN A 73 10.81 -29.64 -10.05
N LEU A 74 9.87 -30.22 -10.81
CA LEU A 74 10.09 -30.57 -12.21
C LEU A 74 10.31 -29.36 -13.12
N LEU A 75 10.00 -28.15 -12.64
CA LEU A 75 10.27 -26.89 -13.34
C LEU A 75 11.72 -26.41 -13.17
N GLU A 76 12.53 -27.07 -12.35
CA GLU A 76 13.93 -26.70 -12.15
C GLU A 76 14.78 -26.98 -13.41
N PRO A 77 15.86 -26.20 -13.65
CA PRO A 77 16.39 -25.14 -12.79
C PRO A 77 15.68 -23.80 -12.97
N CYS A 78 15.43 -23.13 -11.84
CA CYS A 78 14.92 -21.77 -11.81
C CYS A 78 16.05 -20.73 -11.89
N GLY A 79 15.79 -19.59 -12.52
CA GLY A 79 16.75 -18.49 -12.70
C GLY A 79 16.14 -17.30 -13.44
N CYS A 80 16.97 -16.43 -14.02
CA CYS A 80 16.51 -15.20 -14.67
C CYS A 80 15.54 -15.43 -15.84
N ARG A 81 15.68 -16.55 -16.56
CA ARG A 81 14.84 -16.93 -17.72
C ARG A 81 13.70 -17.88 -17.38
N ASN A 82 13.70 -18.44 -16.17
CA ASN A 82 12.69 -19.36 -15.66
C ASN A 82 12.49 -19.05 -14.18
N ARG A 83 11.72 -17.99 -13.89
CA ARG A 83 11.59 -17.49 -12.52
C ARG A 83 10.88 -18.55 -11.68
N THR A 84 11.27 -18.65 -10.42
CA THR A 84 10.53 -19.48 -9.45
C THR A 84 9.08 -18.99 -9.38
N PRO A 85 8.09 -19.87 -9.58
CA PRO A 85 6.68 -19.46 -9.59
C PRO A 85 6.27 -18.76 -8.29
N VAL A 86 5.57 -17.64 -8.43
CA VAL A 86 4.97 -16.87 -7.35
C VAL A 86 3.46 -17.07 -7.40
N PHE A 87 2.91 -17.53 -6.29
CA PHE A 87 1.48 -17.76 -6.13
C PHE A 87 0.87 -16.72 -5.20
N ALA A 88 -0.46 -16.62 -5.19
CA ALA A 88 -1.16 -15.79 -4.22
C ALA A 88 -2.36 -16.47 -3.58
N PHE A 89 -2.58 -16.14 -2.30
CA PHE A 89 -3.85 -16.32 -1.62
C PHE A 89 -4.53 -14.96 -1.51
N ARG A 90 -5.73 -14.83 -2.05
CA ARG A 90 -6.58 -13.66 -1.78
C ARG A 90 -7.41 -13.84 -0.53
N ASN A 91 -7.64 -12.74 0.18
CA ASN A 91 -8.44 -12.71 1.41
C ASN A 91 -8.04 -13.82 2.41
N ALA A 92 -6.74 -14.00 2.62
CA ALA A 92 -6.22 -14.92 3.63
C ALA A 92 -6.28 -14.26 5.01
N LEU A 93 -6.49 -15.06 6.05
CA LEU A 93 -6.48 -14.61 7.44
C LEU A 93 -5.07 -14.78 8.02
N LEU A 94 -4.45 -13.66 8.41
CA LEU A 94 -3.12 -13.61 9.00
C LEU A 94 -3.25 -13.67 10.53
N ARG A 95 -2.39 -14.46 11.16
CA ARG A 95 -2.34 -14.62 12.62
C ARG A 95 -0.91 -14.77 13.13
N ASN A 96 -0.71 -14.58 14.42
CA ASN A 96 0.55 -14.89 15.12
C ASN A 96 1.78 -14.21 14.48
N GLU A 97 1.63 -12.96 14.03
CA GLU A 97 2.72 -12.17 13.48
C GLU A 97 3.79 -11.87 14.54
N ARG A 98 5.05 -12.13 14.20
CA ARG A 98 6.19 -11.88 15.08
C ARG A 98 7.48 -11.69 14.32
N ALA A 99 8.41 -10.95 14.91
CA ALA A 99 9.77 -10.87 14.42
C ALA A 99 10.55 -12.13 14.78
N MET A 100 11.47 -12.54 13.91
CA MET A 100 12.33 -13.70 14.11
C MET A 100 13.74 -13.49 13.56
N GLY A 101 14.62 -14.44 13.86
CA GLY A 101 16.06 -14.35 13.57
C GLY A 101 16.82 -13.66 14.71
N LYS A 102 18.14 -13.78 14.67
CA LYS A 102 19.05 -13.21 15.69
C LYS A 102 18.83 -11.70 15.86
N ASP A 103 18.70 -11.01 14.73
CA ASP A 103 18.55 -9.55 14.68
C ASP A 103 17.08 -9.10 14.61
N ARG A 104 16.13 -10.03 14.72
CA ARG A 104 14.68 -9.76 14.62
C ARG A 104 14.26 -9.00 13.36
N THR A 105 14.98 -9.21 12.26
CA THR A 105 14.76 -8.52 10.98
C THR A 105 13.72 -9.20 10.09
N HIS A 106 13.43 -10.48 10.32
CA HIS A 106 12.50 -11.25 9.50
C HIS A 106 11.13 -11.35 10.16
N LEU A 107 10.09 -11.41 9.35
CA LEU A 107 8.71 -11.52 9.81
C LEU A 107 8.25 -12.99 9.64
N GLN A 108 7.63 -13.54 10.68
CA GLN A 108 6.91 -14.81 10.63
C GLN A 108 5.46 -14.57 11.00
N PHE A 109 4.56 -15.27 10.33
CA PHE A 109 3.12 -15.25 10.60
C PHE A 109 2.48 -16.55 10.10
N MET A 110 1.26 -16.81 10.52
CA MET A 110 0.41 -17.88 9.99
C MET A 110 -0.53 -17.30 8.93
N VAL A 111 -0.71 -18.04 7.84
CA VAL A 111 -1.64 -17.72 6.76
C VAL A 111 -2.71 -18.79 6.71
N ASN A 112 -3.94 -18.42 7.05
CA ASN A 112 -5.08 -19.31 7.01
C ASN A 112 -5.92 -19.00 5.77
N LYS A 113 -6.20 -20.02 4.96
CA LYS A 113 -7.02 -19.94 3.74
C LYS A 113 -8.02 -21.09 3.76
N GLY A 114 -9.28 -20.78 4.06
CA GLY A 114 -10.28 -21.82 4.34
C GLY A 114 -9.87 -22.65 5.55
N ASP A 115 -9.87 -23.97 5.41
CA ASP A 115 -9.49 -24.91 6.46
C ASP A 115 -7.98 -25.17 6.54
N TYR A 116 -7.19 -24.55 5.65
CA TYR A 116 -5.74 -24.77 5.57
C TYR A 116 -4.98 -23.66 6.28
N SER A 117 -3.91 -24.03 6.99
CA SER A 117 -3.04 -23.12 7.71
C SER A 117 -1.59 -23.38 7.35
N TYR A 118 -0.87 -22.32 6.97
CA TYR A 118 0.52 -22.40 6.55
C TYR A 118 1.39 -21.44 7.37
N ARG A 119 2.60 -21.88 7.70
CA ARG A 119 3.62 -20.97 8.24
C ARG A 119 4.20 -20.15 7.10
N ALA A 120 4.15 -18.83 7.22
CA ALA A 120 4.76 -17.90 6.29
C ALA A 120 5.98 -17.20 6.90
N LEU A 121 7.02 -17.05 6.09
CA LEU A 121 8.22 -16.28 6.39
C LEU A 121 8.38 -15.16 5.36
N MET A 122 8.69 -13.96 5.83
CA MET A 122 8.98 -12.81 4.98
C MET A 122 10.31 -12.18 5.40
N TRP A 123 11.32 -12.36 4.55
CA TRP A 123 12.71 -11.99 4.85
C TRP A 123 12.89 -10.47 4.86
N ASN A 124 13.55 -9.97 5.91
CA ASN A 124 13.91 -8.54 6.09
C ASN A 124 12.69 -7.60 6.10
N LYS A 125 11.55 -8.06 6.61
CA LYS A 125 10.28 -7.32 6.63
C LYS A 125 9.63 -7.26 8.01
N ALA A 126 10.40 -7.45 9.09
CA ALA A 126 9.90 -7.21 10.45
C ALA A 126 9.42 -5.76 10.67
N CYS A 127 9.86 -4.80 9.85
CA CYS A 127 9.35 -3.42 9.83
C CYS A 127 7.84 -3.30 9.52
N LEU A 128 7.22 -4.36 8.98
CA LEU A 128 5.77 -4.39 8.74
C LEU A 128 4.95 -4.72 9.99
N LEU A 129 5.56 -5.21 11.08
CA LEU A 129 4.82 -5.57 12.30
C LEU A 129 3.87 -4.48 12.82
N PRO A 130 4.21 -3.17 12.85
CA PRO A 130 3.31 -2.13 13.36
C PRO A 130 2.02 -1.96 12.55
N VAL A 131 1.95 -2.48 11.32
CA VAL A 131 0.76 -2.39 10.46
C VAL A 131 0.06 -3.73 10.28
N LEU A 132 0.59 -4.80 10.88
CA LEU A 132 -0.06 -6.10 10.96
C LEU A 132 -0.75 -6.22 12.31
N PHE A 133 -1.86 -6.95 12.34
CA PHE A 133 -2.60 -7.25 13.56
C PHE A 133 -3.22 -8.63 13.46
N ASP A 134 -3.40 -9.27 14.61
CA ASP A 134 -4.00 -10.60 14.68
C ASP A 134 -5.39 -10.61 14.03
N ASN A 135 -5.66 -11.65 13.24
CA ASN A 135 -6.88 -11.82 12.45
C ASN A 135 -7.05 -10.82 11.29
N MET A 136 -5.98 -10.19 10.82
CA MET A 136 -5.99 -9.36 9.62
C MET A 136 -6.37 -10.19 8.37
N ILE A 137 -7.27 -9.67 7.53
CA ILE A 137 -7.55 -10.23 6.21
C ILE A 137 -6.72 -9.49 5.16
N ALA A 138 -5.88 -10.21 4.43
CA ALA A 138 -5.04 -9.65 3.38
C ALA A 138 -4.84 -10.60 2.20
N ASP A 139 -4.46 -10.05 1.06
CA ASP A 139 -3.90 -10.84 -0.04
C ASP A 139 -2.40 -11.08 0.23
N VAL A 140 -1.92 -12.31 0.07
CA VAL A 140 -0.51 -12.68 0.30
C VAL A 140 0.04 -13.31 -0.97
N ALA A 141 1.12 -12.75 -1.49
CA ALA A 141 1.90 -13.34 -2.58
C ALA A 141 3.13 -14.07 -2.01
N PHE A 142 3.40 -15.30 -2.45
CA PHE A 142 4.40 -16.16 -1.85
C PHE A 142 4.96 -17.21 -2.82
N GLN A 143 6.09 -17.79 -2.44
CA GLN A 143 6.66 -18.99 -3.05
C GLN A 143 6.58 -20.13 -2.03
N PRO A 144 5.87 -21.22 -2.32
CA PRO A 144 5.80 -22.34 -1.38
C PRO A 144 7.10 -23.16 -1.43
N LYS A 145 7.52 -23.64 -0.27
CA LYS A 145 8.74 -24.43 -0.07
C LYS A 145 8.45 -25.61 0.85
N ILE A 146 9.11 -26.73 0.56
CA ILE A 146 9.15 -27.87 1.47
C ILE A 146 10.04 -27.48 2.65
N ASN A 147 9.53 -27.63 3.86
CA ASN A 147 10.26 -27.42 5.11
C ASN A 147 10.35 -28.75 5.87
N GLU A 148 11.57 -29.23 6.07
CA GLU A 148 11.87 -30.42 6.86
C GLU A 148 12.46 -30.00 8.21
N TRP A 149 11.79 -30.37 9.30
CA TRP A 149 12.23 -30.03 10.65
C TRP A 149 11.92 -31.17 11.61
N HIS A 150 12.93 -31.66 12.34
CA HIS A 150 12.81 -32.82 13.25
C HIS A 150 12.13 -34.06 12.63
N GLY A 151 12.33 -34.31 11.33
CA GLY A 151 11.72 -35.43 10.62
C GLY A 151 10.28 -35.21 10.19
N GLU A 152 9.69 -34.03 10.46
CA GLU A 152 8.40 -33.64 9.89
C GLU A 152 8.60 -32.78 8.64
N THR A 153 7.91 -33.16 7.57
CA THR A 153 7.88 -32.42 6.30
C THR A 153 6.58 -31.64 6.19
N SER A 154 6.68 -30.34 5.92
CA SER A 154 5.53 -29.43 5.87
C SER A 154 5.68 -28.40 4.75
N VAL A 155 4.58 -27.77 4.37
CA VAL A 155 4.59 -26.63 3.43
C VAL A 155 4.84 -25.34 4.21
N GLN A 156 5.86 -24.59 3.81
CA GLN A 156 6.17 -23.26 4.32
C GLN A 156 6.09 -22.24 3.17
N LEU A 157 5.46 -21.09 3.43
CA LEU A 157 5.33 -20.03 2.43
C LEU A 157 6.46 -19.01 2.62
N HIS A 158 7.21 -18.74 1.56
CA HIS A 158 8.14 -17.61 1.52
C HIS A 158 7.37 -16.43 0.93
N ALA A 159 6.79 -15.62 1.81
CA ALA A 159 5.98 -14.48 1.43
C ALA A 159 6.87 -13.38 0.81
N SER A 160 6.42 -12.86 -0.34
CA SER A 160 7.09 -11.78 -1.08
C SER A 160 6.37 -10.45 -0.90
N SER A 161 5.05 -10.47 -0.77
CA SER A 161 4.24 -9.27 -0.57
C SER A 161 2.95 -9.57 0.20
N ILE A 162 2.49 -8.58 0.97
CA ILE A 162 1.21 -8.59 1.65
C ILE A 162 0.47 -7.34 1.17
N ARG A 163 -0.75 -7.50 0.68
CA ARG A 163 -1.63 -6.40 0.29
C ARG A 163 -2.89 -6.44 1.11
N GLN A 164 -3.08 -5.41 1.93
CA GLN A 164 -4.36 -5.18 2.60
C GLN A 164 -5.36 -4.56 1.61
N ARG A 165 -6.56 -5.13 1.52
CA ARG A 165 -7.66 -4.51 0.78
C ARG A 165 -8.38 -3.55 1.72
N PHE A 166 -8.00 -2.28 1.72
CA PHE A 166 -8.64 -1.21 2.51
C PHE A 166 -8.50 -1.38 4.04
N ALA A 167 -7.65 -0.57 4.66
CA ALA A 167 -7.44 -0.56 6.11
C ALA A 167 -8.38 0.44 6.80
N LEU A 168 -9.13 0.01 7.82
CA LEU A 168 -9.80 0.92 8.76
C LEU A 168 -9.00 0.97 10.06
N GLY A 169 -8.28 2.06 10.31
CA GLY A 169 -7.61 2.31 11.58
C GLY A 169 -8.56 2.95 12.58
N ASP A 170 -8.74 2.36 13.75
CA ASP A 170 -9.54 2.93 14.84
C ASP A 170 -8.61 3.46 15.94
N LEU A 171 -8.43 4.79 16.00
CA LEU A 171 -7.60 5.46 17.01
C LEU A 171 -8.44 6.29 17.99
N ARG A 172 -9.75 6.06 18.05
CA ARG A 172 -10.68 6.82 18.89
C ARG A 172 -10.42 6.64 20.39
N HIS A 173 -9.72 5.57 20.75
CA HIS A 173 -9.29 5.25 22.11
C HIS A 173 -7.77 5.41 22.34
N SER A 174 -7.08 6.10 21.43
CA SER A 174 -5.65 6.39 21.59
C SER A 174 -5.39 7.23 22.84
N GLY A 175 -4.29 6.96 23.53
CA GLY A 175 -3.78 7.80 24.62
C GLY A 175 -3.12 9.10 24.12
N GLU A 176 -2.79 9.15 22.83
CA GLU A 176 -2.26 10.34 22.14
C GLU A 176 -3.40 11.26 21.71
N ASP A 177 -3.17 12.57 21.75
CA ASP A 177 -4.16 13.56 21.31
C ASP A 177 -4.31 13.60 19.77
N LYS A 178 -5.46 14.10 19.30
CA LYS A 178 -5.79 14.12 17.86
C LYS A 178 -4.82 14.94 17.02
N GLN A 179 -4.29 16.03 17.56
CA GLN A 179 -3.34 16.88 16.84
C GLN A 179 -2.01 16.14 16.67
N SER A 180 -1.49 15.53 17.73
CA SER A 180 -0.26 14.75 17.68
C SER A 180 -0.35 13.59 16.68
N LEU A 181 -1.48 12.88 16.65
CA LEU A 181 -1.74 11.83 15.65
C LEU A 181 -1.76 12.37 14.22
N LEU A 182 -2.47 13.49 13.99
CA LEU A 182 -2.51 14.13 12.68
C LEU A 182 -1.11 14.56 12.22
N GLU A 183 -0.33 15.20 13.08
CA GLU A 183 1.04 15.60 12.80
C GLU A 183 1.94 14.39 12.50
N ALA A 184 1.73 13.26 13.17
CA ALA A 184 2.43 12.01 12.89
C ALA A 184 2.11 11.46 11.49
N PHE A 185 0.82 11.44 11.10
CA PHE A 185 0.42 11.02 9.75
C PHE A 185 0.98 11.94 8.67
N ALA A 186 0.99 13.25 8.89
CA ALA A 186 1.54 14.25 7.96
C ALA A 186 3.05 14.12 7.74
N ARG A 187 3.80 13.50 8.67
CA ARG A 187 5.27 13.31 8.57
C ARG A 187 5.69 12.08 7.77
N VAL A 188 4.81 11.08 7.65
CA VAL A 188 5.16 9.74 7.14
C VAL A 188 4.72 9.54 5.69
N ARG A 189 3.79 10.35 5.16
CA ARG A 189 3.13 10.14 3.86
C ARG A 189 3.17 11.37 2.95
N ASP A 190 3.12 11.16 1.64
CA ASP A 190 3.28 12.21 0.62
C ASP A 190 2.10 13.21 0.54
N LYS A 191 0.93 12.86 1.07
CA LYS A 191 -0.19 13.77 1.33
C LYS A 191 -1.29 13.03 2.13
N VAL A 192 -1.93 13.70 3.07
CA VAL A 192 -3.00 13.18 3.92
C VAL A 192 -4.24 14.05 3.76
N GLN A 193 -5.39 13.43 3.47
CA GLN A 193 -6.65 14.14 3.36
C GLN A 193 -7.45 13.97 4.65
N VAL A 194 -7.86 15.09 5.24
CA VAL A 194 -8.51 15.11 6.55
C VAL A 194 -9.92 15.61 6.37
N PHE A 195 -10.89 14.76 6.71
CA PHE A 195 -12.29 15.10 6.68
C PHE A 195 -12.75 15.67 8.02
N VAL A 196 -13.45 16.80 7.91
CA VAL A 196 -13.98 17.56 9.03
C VAL A 196 -15.42 18.00 8.76
N ALA A 197 -16.20 18.22 9.80
CA ALA A 197 -17.51 18.87 9.69
C ALA A 197 -17.35 20.34 9.30
N ASP A 198 -16.42 21.05 9.96
CA ASP A 198 -16.04 22.43 9.67
C ASP A 198 -14.51 22.53 9.53
N LYS A 199 -14.02 23.37 8.62
CA LYS A 199 -12.58 23.62 8.49
C LYS A 199 -11.98 24.23 9.76
N SER A 200 -12.77 24.96 10.56
CA SER A 200 -12.34 25.48 11.85
C SER A 200 -12.09 24.40 12.91
N SER A 201 -12.56 23.17 12.69
CA SER A 201 -12.30 22.04 13.61
C SER A 201 -10.83 21.60 13.61
N LEU A 202 -10.08 21.90 12.54
CA LEU A 202 -8.71 21.47 12.40
C LEU A 202 -7.76 22.46 13.11
N PRO A 203 -6.84 21.98 13.97
CA PRO A 203 -5.87 22.85 14.62
C PRO A 203 -4.85 23.40 13.61
N GLU A 204 -4.25 24.54 13.92
CA GLU A 204 -3.14 25.07 13.13
C GLU A 204 -1.93 24.13 13.21
N LEU A 205 -1.53 23.61 12.06
CA LEU A 205 -0.38 22.72 11.93
C LEU A 205 0.92 23.53 11.92
N LYS A 206 1.91 23.07 12.69
CA LYS A 206 3.19 23.77 12.82
C LYS A 206 4.06 23.58 11.57
N GLY A 207 4.64 24.69 11.08
CA GLY A 207 5.68 24.70 10.07
C GLY A 207 5.26 24.08 8.73
N ASP A 208 6.16 23.31 8.14
CA ASP A 208 6.00 22.71 6.81
C ASP A 208 4.93 21.61 6.73
N LEU A 209 4.36 21.16 7.85
CA LEU A 209 3.40 20.04 7.86
C LEU A 209 2.08 20.38 7.14
N ALA A 210 1.70 21.66 7.12
CA ALA A 210 0.48 22.11 6.45
C ALA A 210 0.46 21.78 4.94
N LYS A 211 1.62 21.64 4.29
CA LYS A 211 1.69 21.28 2.86
C LYS A 211 1.30 19.83 2.57
N TYR A 212 1.34 18.97 3.58
CA TYR A 212 1.00 17.56 3.49
C TYR A 212 -0.43 17.25 3.94
N VAL A 213 -1.18 18.24 4.44
CA VAL A 213 -2.53 18.05 4.96
C VAL A 213 -3.54 18.83 4.12
N GLU A 214 -4.52 18.14 3.57
CA GLU A 214 -5.63 18.74 2.84
C GLU A 214 -6.94 18.56 3.61
N ALA A 215 -7.48 19.66 4.12
CA ALA A 215 -8.76 19.65 4.83
C ALA A 215 -9.96 19.68 3.86
N VAL A 216 -10.83 18.68 3.96
CA VAL A 216 -12.04 18.54 3.15
C VAL A 216 -13.27 18.45 4.05
N THR A 217 -14.35 19.15 3.71
CA THR A 217 -15.58 19.07 4.49
C THR A 217 -16.46 17.92 4.04
N TYR A 218 -17.12 17.23 4.97
CA TYR A 218 -18.07 16.14 4.63
C TYR A 218 -19.18 16.59 3.68
N ALA A 219 -19.57 17.86 3.73
CA ALA A 219 -20.59 18.44 2.85
C ALA A 219 -20.24 18.29 1.36
N LYS A 220 -18.95 18.29 1.01
CA LYS A 220 -18.50 18.10 -0.38
C LYS A 220 -18.75 16.69 -0.92
N LEU A 221 -18.89 15.70 -0.03
CA LEU A 221 -19.21 14.31 -0.41
C LEU A 221 -20.71 14.07 -0.63
N LEU A 222 -21.58 14.96 -0.11
CA LEU A 222 -23.03 14.77 -0.17
C LEU A 222 -23.60 14.61 -1.59
N PRO A 223 -23.19 15.40 -2.60
CA PRO A 223 -23.71 15.24 -3.96
C PRO A 223 -23.30 13.90 -4.57
N GLN A 224 -22.07 13.45 -4.30
CA GLN A 224 -21.49 12.21 -4.84
C GLN A 224 -22.17 10.98 -4.22
N LEU A 225 -22.37 11.00 -2.89
CA LEU A 225 -23.06 9.92 -2.16
C LEU A 225 -24.57 9.83 -2.46
N ARG A 226 -25.19 10.93 -2.91
CA ARG A 226 -26.60 10.95 -3.35
C ARG A 226 -26.75 10.37 -4.76
N ALA A 227 -25.79 10.61 -5.65
CA ALA A 227 -25.77 10.07 -7.01
C ALA A 227 -25.63 8.53 -7.02
N GLU A 228 -24.85 7.95 -6.10
CA GLU A 228 -24.68 6.48 -5.98
C GLU A 228 -25.99 5.72 -5.63
N LYS A 229 -27.01 6.39 -5.06
CA LYS A 229 -28.31 5.75 -4.78
C LYS A 229 -29.22 5.63 -6.00
N GLN A 230 -28.91 6.32 -7.10
CA GLN A 230 -29.63 6.24 -8.36
C GLN A 230 -28.80 5.41 -9.36
N GLN A 231 -28.91 4.09 -9.27
CA GLN A 231 -28.36 3.17 -10.26
C GLN A 231 -29.04 3.37 -11.61
N ASP A 232 -28.47 4.19 -12.49
CA ASP A 232 -28.31 3.87 -13.91
C ASP A 232 -27.57 4.98 -14.67
N LYS A 233 -26.70 4.54 -15.58
CA LYS A 233 -25.99 5.30 -16.63
C LYS A 233 -24.80 6.17 -16.18
N GLN A 234 -23.62 5.59 -16.41
CA GLN A 234 -22.46 6.28 -17.00
C GLN A 234 -22.21 7.69 -16.45
N CYS A 235 -21.73 7.75 -15.22
CA CYS A 235 -21.22 9.00 -14.67
C CYS A 235 -19.87 9.30 -15.33
N ASP A 236 -19.92 10.04 -16.42
CA ASP A 236 -18.80 10.89 -16.81
C ASP A 236 -18.34 11.70 -15.59
N ALA A 237 -17.03 11.84 -15.46
CA ALA A 237 -16.30 12.42 -14.34
C ALA A 237 -16.65 13.91 -14.07
N ALA A 238 -17.86 14.18 -13.61
CA ALA A 238 -18.31 15.52 -13.24
C ALA A 238 -18.00 15.78 -11.75
N ALA A 239 -16.88 16.49 -11.51
CA ALA A 239 -16.50 17.10 -10.24
C ALA A 239 -16.31 16.14 -9.03
N GLY A 240 -15.56 15.06 -9.23
CA GLY A 240 -15.06 14.21 -8.15
C GLY A 240 -13.99 14.92 -7.31
N ILE A 241 -14.05 14.78 -5.98
CA ILE A 241 -12.91 15.16 -5.14
C ILE A 241 -11.79 14.16 -5.43
N ALA A 242 -10.59 14.63 -5.78
CA ALA A 242 -9.43 13.75 -5.87
C ALA A 242 -9.06 13.30 -4.45
N LEU A 243 -9.32 12.01 -4.15
CA LEU A 243 -9.04 11.44 -2.84
C LEU A 243 -7.59 10.93 -2.76
N CYS A 244 -6.96 11.13 -1.61
CA CYS A 244 -5.64 10.56 -1.34
C CYS A 244 -5.75 9.07 -0.96
N GLU A 245 -4.63 8.35 -1.02
CA GLU A 245 -4.57 6.93 -0.59
C GLU A 245 -4.94 6.75 0.89
N THR A 246 -4.67 7.76 1.73
CA THR A 246 -5.02 7.79 3.16
C THR A 246 -5.97 8.93 3.46
N VAL A 247 -7.06 8.59 4.14
CA VAL A 247 -8.11 9.49 4.58
C VAL A 247 -8.26 9.44 6.10
N LEU A 248 -8.33 10.59 6.76
CA LEU A 248 -8.56 10.71 8.20
C LEU A 248 -9.95 11.29 8.45
N LEU A 249 -10.73 10.68 9.35
CA LEU A 249 -11.98 11.25 9.85
C LEU A 249 -11.68 11.91 11.20
N TYR A 250 -11.53 13.24 11.20
CA TYR A 250 -11.02 14.00 12.34
C TYR A 250 -12.08 14.30 13.41
N ASP A 251 -13.30 14.57 12.98
CA ASP A 251 -14.49 14.71 13.81
C ASP A 251 -15.61 13.80 13.29
N ILE A 252 -16.71 13.69 14.05
CA ILE A 252 -17.79 12.75 13.71
C ILE A 252 -18.47 13.17 12.42
N PRO A 253 -18.56 12.27 11.42
CA PRO A 253 -19.25 12.58 10.17
C PRO A 253 -20.76 12.74 10.41
N GLY A 254 -21.35 13.77 9.80
CA GLY A 254 -22.81 13.91 9.67
C GLY A 254 -23.46 12.91 8.71
N LEU A 255 -22.70 11.89 8.27
CA LEU A 255 -23.09 10.87 7.31
C LEU A 255 -22.85 9.48 7.91
N PRO A 256 -23.68 8.47 7.59
CA PRO A 256 -23.46 7.12 8.06
C PRO A 256 -22.07 6.62 7.64
N LEU A 257 -21.27 6.19 8.61
CA LEU A 257 -19.90 5.73 8.38
C LEU A 257 -19.84 4.64 7.30
N LYS A 258 -20.83 3.74 7.27
CA LYS A 258 -20.97 2.70 6.23
C LYS A 258 -20.94 3.27 4.80
N HIS A 259 -21.65 4.37 4.54
CA HIS A 259 -21.70 4.96 3.21
C HIS A 259 -20.38 5.65 2.85
N LEU A 260 -19.75 6.33 3.81
CA LEU A 260 -18.44 6.95 3.62
C LEU A 260 -17.38 5.90 3.28
N LEU A 261 -17.31 4.81 4.04
CA LEU A 261 -16.34 3.74 3.79
C LEU A 261 -16.58 3.07 2.43
N ALA A 262 -17.83 2.87 2.02
CA ALA A 262 -18.15 2.32 0.70
C ALA A 262 -17.66 3.25 -0.43
N TYR A 263 -17.92 4.55 -0.33
CA TYR A 263 -17.48 5.56 -1.28
C TYR A 263 -15.96 5.66 -1.37
N PHE A 264 -15.26 5.73 -0.22
CA PHE A 264 -13.80 5.77 -0.19
C PHE A 264 -13.18 4.52 -0.83
N LYS A 265 -13.75 3.35 -0.54
CA LYS A 265 -13.33 2.09 -1.17
C LYS A 265 -13.55 2.10 -2.68
N HIS A 266 -14.69 2.63 -3.16
CA HIS A 266 -14.97 2.76 -4.59
C HIS A 266 -13.97 3.68 -5.30
N CYS A 267 -13.57 4.77 -4.63
CA CYS A 267 -12.61 5.73 -5.14
C CYS A 267 -11.13 5.31 -4.98
N GLY A 268 -10.85 4.08 -4.54
CA GLY A 268 -9.49 3.55 -4.45
C GLY A 268 -8.67 4.00 -3.23
N VAL A 269 -9.30 4.61 -2.23
CA VAL A 269 -8.66 4.89 -0.93
C VAL A 269 -8.15 3.57 -0.34
N GLN A 270 -6.92 3.56 0.17
CA GLN A 270 -6.29 2.36 0.73
C GLN A 270 -6.42 2.30 2.25
N GLN A 271 -6.53 3.45 2.92
CA GLN A 271 -6.63 3.53 4.37
C GLN A 271 -7.59 4.64 4.82
N VAL A 272 -8.49 4.32 5.73
CA VAL A 272 -9.31 5.28 6.47
C VAL A 272 -8.96 5.18 7.95
N VAL A 273 -8.70 6.30 8.61
CA VAL A 273 -8.37 6.36 10.04
C VAL A 273 -9.42 7.18 10.79
N LEU A 274 -10.00 6.61 11.84
CA LEU A 274 -10.95 7.29 12.73
C LEU A 274 -10.18 7.94 13.89
N LEU A 275 -10.23 9.27 13.96
CA LEU A 275 -9.60 10.05 15.04
C LEU A 275 -10.60 10.69 16.00
N PHE A 276 -11.89 10.73 15.66
CA PHE A 276 -12.90 11.36 16.50
C PHE A 276 -13.09 10.64 17.85
N ASN A 277 -13.25 11.40 18.93
CA ASN A 277 -13.30 10.86 20.30
C ASN A 277 -14.63 11.21 21.01
N ASN A 278 -14.71 10.93 22.31
CA ASN A 278 -15.92 11.22 23.10
C ASN A 278 -16.29 12.70 23.12
N SER A 279 -15.31 13.61 23.12
CA SER A 279 -15.57 15.05 23.06
C SER A 279 -16.22 15.45 21.72
N ASP A 280 -15.82 14.81 20.62
CA ASP A 280 -16.48 15.02 19.33
C ASP A 280 -17.94 14.50 19.32
N LEU A 281 -18.21 13.43 20.07
CA LEU A 281 -19.56 12.90 20.27
C LEU A 281 -20.42 13.86 21.06
N GLU A 282 -19.92 14.38 22.18
CA GLU A 282 -20.61 15.38 22.98
C GLU A 282 -20.93 16.64 22.15
N ASN A 283 -19.96 17.12 21.38
CA ASN A 283 -20.14 18.27 20.47
C ASN A 283 -21.16 17.98 19.35
N ALA A 284 -21.15 16.77 18.79
CA ALA A 284 -22.14 16.37 17.78
C ALA A 284 -23.56 16.26 18.36
N VAL A 285 -23.68 15.72 19.56
CA VAL A 285 -24.95 15.62 20.30
C VAL A 285 -25.49 17.01 20.62
N GLN A 286 -24.66 17.92 21.14
CA GLN A 286 -25.08 19.30 21.43
C GLN A 286 -25.59 20.03 20.17
N ARG A 287 -24.94 19.85 19.01
CA ARG A 287 -25.38 20.42 17.72
C ARG A 287 -26.69 19.82 17.20
N ALA A 288 -27.10 18.64 17.64
CA ALA A 288 -28.34 18.00 17.24
C ALA A 288 -29.57 18.45 18.06
N TYR A 289 -29.34 19.09 19.22
CA TYR A 289 -30.39 19.57 20.12
C TYR A 289 -30.60 21.09 20.09
N VAL A 290 -29.96 21.80 19.16
CA VAL A 290 -30.13 23.23 18.87
C VAL A 290 -30.73 23.39 17.49
#